data_AF-A0A7C6WV38-F1
#
_entry.id   AF-A0A7C6WV38-F1
#
_cell.length_a   1.000
_cell.length_b   1.000
_cell.length_c   1.000
_cell.angle_alpha   90.00
_cell.angle_beta   90.00
_cell.angle_gamma   90.00
#
_symmetry.space_group_name_H-M   'P 1'
#
loop_
_entity.id
_entity.type
_entity.pdbx_description
1 polymer ?
#
loop_
_entity_poly.entity_id
_entity_poly.type
_entity_poly.pdbx_seq_one_letter_code
_entity_poly.pdbx_strand_id
1 'polypeptide(L)'
;VIDQHFAQRGRIGRLLTAIAYNPYILGVGIDEDTAILINPEAVFTVEGSGTVTVIDGSDIDYTNVSELAPGEPLALFNARVHVLSPGTSFDLYSRLPGKL
;
A
#
# COMPACT_ATOMS: atom_id res chain seq x y z
N VAL A 1 3.02 -1.47 6.92
CA VAL A 1 3.09 -0.04 7.33
C VAL A 1 1.79 0.64 6.93
N ILE A 2 1.22 1.51 7.77
CA ILE A 2 -0.05 2.21 7.51
C ILE A 2 0.23 3.70 7.37
N ASP A 3 -0.37 4.34 6.37
CA ASP A 3 -0.33 5.79 6.18
C ASP A 3 -1.75 6.35 5.99
N GLN A 4 -2.10 7.41 6.72
CA GLN A 4 -3.44 8.02 6.75
C GLN A 4 -3.45 9.35 6.00
N HIS A 5 -4.63 9.88 5.65
CA HIS A 5 -4.78 11.09 4.84
C HIS A 5 -3.97 10.99 3.54
N PHE A 6 -4.04 9.81 2.92
CA PHE A 6 -3.03 9.32 2.00
C PHE A 6 -2.98 10.13 0.70
N ALA A 7 -4.07 10.14 -0.08
CA ALA A 7 -4.13 10.92 -1.31
C ALA A 7 -4.11 12.43 -1.05
N GLN A 8 -4.77 12.88 0.03
CA GLN A 8 -4.94 14.30 0.36
C GLN A 8 -3.60 15.01 0.59
N ARG A 9 -2.58 14.26 1.03
CA ARG A 9 -1.24 14.78 1.31
C ARG A 9 -0.18 14.28 0.33
N GLY A 10 -0.58 13.64 -0.78
CA GLY A 10 0.35 13.13 -1.80
C GLY A 10 1.34 12.10 -1.26
N ARG A 11 0.93 11.23 -0.32
CA ARG A 11 1.83 10.39 0.47
C ARG A 11 2.32 9.11 -0.22
N ILE A 12 1.95 8.90 -1.49
CA ILE A 12 2.37 7.74 -2.28
C ILE A 12 3.88 7.59 -2.33
N GLY A 13 4.63 8.69 -2.53
CA GLY A 13 6.10 8.64 -2.60
C GLY A 13 6.72 8.13 -1.30
N ARG A 14 6.25 8.63 -0.14
CA ARG A 14 6.74 8.18 1.16
C ARG A 14 6.43 6.72 1.43
N LEU A 15 5.23 6.26 1.05
CA LEU A 15 4.85 4.86 1.22
C LEU A 15 5.68 3.94 0.30
N LEU A 16 5.90 4.32 -0.96
CA LEU A 16 6.80 3.61 -1.88
C LEU A 16 8.23 3.52 -1.32
N THR A 17 8.78 4.62 -0.77
CA THR A 17 10.10 4.60 -0.12
C THR A 17 10.13 3.64 1.06
N ALA A 18 9.09 3.62 1.90
CA ALA A 18 9.01 2.70 3.04
C ALA A 18 8.99 1.22 2.59
N ILE A 19 8.28 0.91 1.50
CA ILE A 19 8.25 -0.43 0.91
C ILE A 19 9.56 -0.78 0.22
N ALA A 20 10.20 0.18 -0.45
CA ALA A 20 11.52 -0.03 -1.02
C ALA A 20 12.53 -0.47 0.04
N TYR A 21 12.53 0.16 1.23
CA TYR A 21 13.38 -0.25 2.36
C TYR A 21 13.04 -1.63 2.92
N ASN A 22 11.77 -2.05 2.85
CA ASN A 22 11.31 -3.32 3.42
C ASN A 22 10.29 -4.00 2.48
N PRO A 23 10.73 -4.68 1.41
CA PRO A 23 9.82 -5.26 0.41
C PRO A 23 8.85 -6.33 0.97
N TYR A 24 9.20 -6.94 2.11
CA TYR A 24 8.41 -8.00 2.74
C TYR A 24 7.14 -7.50 3.43
N ILE A 25 7.04 -6.20 3.77
CA ILE A 25 5.85 -5.64 4.40
C ILE A 25 4.85 -5.13 3.36
N LEU A 26 3.55 -5.19 3.69
CA LEU A 26 2.51 -4.51 2.91
C LEU A 26 2.43 -3.04 3.32
N GLY A 27 2.37 -2.16 2.32
CA GLY A 27 2.06 -0.74 2.49
C GLY A 27 0.57 -0.52 2.32
N VAL A 28 -0.07 0.17 3.26
CA VAL A 28 -1.51 0.48 3.20
C VAL A 28 -1.71 1.96 3.41
N GLY A 29 -2.07 2.66 2.33
CA GLY A 29 -2.50 4.06 2.34
C GLY A 29 -4.02 4.14 2.46
N ILE A 30 -4.53 4.86 3.45
CA ILE A 30 -5.96 5.04 3.70
C ILE A 30 -6.30 6.52 3.55
N ASP A 31 -7.27 6.82 2.68
CA ASP A 31 -7.77 8.17 2.48
C ASP A 31 -8.55 8.70 3.70
N GLU A 32 -8.81 10.00 3.73
CA GLU A 32 -9.77 10.59 4.69
C GLU A 32 -11.15 9.94 4.57
N ASP A 33 -11.89 9.89 5.68
CA ASP A 33 -13.24 9.32 5.75
C ASP A 33 -13.34 7.90 5.15
N THR A 34 -12.27 7.12 5.32
CA THR A 34 -12.13 5.76 4.79
C THR A 34 -11.53 4.85 5.86
N ALA A 35 -11.97 3.60 5.90
CA ALA A 35 -11.50 2.60 6.85
C ALA A 35 -11.34 1.22 6.21
N ILE A 36 -10.54 0.37 6.84
CA ILE A 36 -10.49 -1.06 6.58
C ILE A 36 -11.08 -1.82 7.77
N LEU A 37 -11.92 -2.82 7.51
CA LEU A 37 -12.40 -3.76 8.51
C LEU A 37 -11.80 -5.12 8.22
N ILE A 38 -11.00 -5.64 9.15
CA ILE A 38 -10.31 -6.93 9.00
C ILE A 38 -11.14 -8.00 9.72
N ASN A 39 -11.48 -9.07 9.01
CA ASN A 39 -12.18 -10.22 9.57
C ASN A 39 -11.20 -11.26 10.16
N PRO A 40 -11.69 -12.30 10.89
CA PRO A 40 -10.84 -13.36 11.44
C PRO A 40 -10.01 -14.14 10.41
N GLU A 41 -10.43 -14.16 9.15
CA GLU A 41 -9.73 -14.79 8.02
C GLU A 41 -8.60 -13.92 7.44
N ALA A 42 -8.31 -12.76 8.05
CA ALA A 42 -7.33 -11.77 7.58
C ALA A 42 -7.64 -11.20 6.19
N VAL A 43 -8.92 -11.14 5.83
CA VAL A 43 -9.41 -10.39 4.68
C VAL A 43 -9.95 -9.06 5.20
N PHE A 44 -9.53 -7.97 4.59
CA PHE A 44 -10.09 -6.65 4.88
C PHE A 44 -11.09 -6.21 3.83
N THR A 45 -12.12 -5.48 4.25
CA THR A 45 -13.05 -4.76 3.38
C THR A 45 -12.82 -3.26 3.50
N VAL A 46 -13.09 -2.53 2.42
CA VAL A 46 -13.04 -1.05 2.43
C VAL A 46 -14.42 -0.47 2.69
N GLU A 47 -14.47 0.46 3.64
CA GLU A 47 -15.65 1.24 4.01
C GLU A 47 -15.33 2.74 3.96
N GLY A 48 -16.37 3.57 3.76
CA GLY A 48 -16.24 5.04 3.73
C GLY A 48 -16.39 5.63 2.33
N SER A 49 -15.78 6.81 2.10
CA SER A 49 -15.99 7.59 0.87
C SER A 49 -14.78 7.66 -0.07
N GLY A 50 -13.57 7.36 0.42
CA GLY A 50 -12.32 7.38 -0.34
C GLY A 50 -11.82 5.99 -0.73
N THR A 51 -10.51 5.86 -0.93
CA THR A 51 -9.87 4.61 -1.34
C THR A 51 -8.83 4.11 -0.33
N VAL A 52 -8.53 2.82 -0.43
CA VAL A 52 -7.38 2.20 0.21
C VAL A 52 -6.39 1.77 -0.87
N THR A 53 -5.17 2.27 -0.81
CA THR A 53 -4.08 1.87 -1.69
C THR A 53 -3.19 0.87 -0.98
N VAL A 54 -3.09 -0.36 -1.51
CA VAL A 54 -2.14 -1.36 -1.07
C VAL A 54 -0.93 -1.36 -2.01
N ILE A 55 0.27 -1.30 -1.44
CA ILE A 55 1.53 -1.49 -2.15
C ILE A 55 2.15 -2.78 -1.64
N ASP A 56 2.35 -3.72 -2.56
CA ASP A 56 2.99 -4.99 -2.29
C ASP A 56 4.37 -5.03 -2.95
N GLY A 57 5.39 -5.14 -2.10
CA GLY A 57 6.78 -5.22 -2.51
C GLY A 57 7.32 -6.63 -2.73
N SER A 58 6.50 -7.69 -2.60
CA SER A 58 6.98 -9.07 -2.65
C SER A 58 7.79 -9.43 -3.90
N ASP A 59 7.47 -8.77 -5.01
CA ASP A 59 8.03 -9.07 -6.33
C ASP A 59 9.08 -8.04 -6.76
N ILE A 60 9.46 -7.09 -5.88
CA ILE A 60 10.53 -6.12 -6.17
C ILE A 60 11.83 -6.87 -6.41
N ASP A 61 12.40 -6.68 -7.60
CA ASP A 61 13.68 -7.27 -8.02
C ASP A 61 14.83 -6.26 -8.06
N TYR A 62 14.52 -4.96 -8.00
CA TYR A 62 15.50 -3.88 -7.95
C TYR A 62 14.99 -2.66 -7.19
N THR A 63 15.88 -2.11 -6.37
CA THR A 63 15.72 -0.80 -5.72
C THR A 63 17.08 -0.20 -5.40
N ASN A 64 17.24 1.12 -5.54
CA ASN A 64 18.47 1.84 -5.16
C ASN A 64 18.42 2.38 -3.71
N VAL A 65 17.39 2.02 -2.93
CA VAL A 65 17.08 2.65 -1.64
C VAL A 65 18.21 2.53 -0.59
N SER A 66 19.05 1.51 -0.66
CA SER A 66 20.16 1.29 0.27
C SER A 66 21.32 2.28 0.06
N GLU A 67 21.43 2.85 -1.13
CA GLU A 67 22.51 3.76 -1.54
C GLU A 67 22.04 5.21 -1.64
N LEU A 68 20.75 5.45 -1.41
CA LEU A 68 20.07 6.70 -1.72
C LEU A 68 20.45 7.80 -0.72
N ALA A 69 21.06 8.88 -1.21
CA ALA A 69 21.35 10.06 -0.41
C ALA A 69 20.14 11.01 -0.30
N PRO A 70 20.07 11.88 0.72
CA PRO A 70 18.99 12.85 0.84
C PRO A 70 18.83 13.71 -0.43
N GLY A 71 17.62 13.70 -1.00
CA GLY A 71 17.28 14.47 -2.21
C GLY A 71 17.51 13.72 -3.54
N GLU A 72 18.06 12.51 -3.51
CA GLU A 72 18.19 11.67 -4.71
C GLU A 72 16.89 10.95 -5.06
N PRO A 73 16.64 10.66 -6.35
CA PRO A 73 15.42 9.97 -6.78
C PRO A 73 15.45 8.48 -6.46
N LEU A 74 14.30 7.95 -6.03
CA LEU A 74 14.07 6.52 -5.84
C LEU A 74 13.89 5.82 -7.20
N ALA A 75 14.63 4.74 -7.41
CA ALA A 75 14.35 3.72 -8.40
C ALA A 75 13.78 2.48 -7.68
N LEU A 76 12.64 1.98 -8.15
CA LEU A 76 11.94 0.84 -7.60
C LEU A 76 11.22 0.10 -8.71
N PHE A 77 11.59 -1.16 -8.96
CA PHE A 77 10.99 -1.95 -10.03
C PHE A 77 10.08 -3.05 -9.47
N ASN A 78 9.04 -3.36 -10.23
CA ASN A 78 8.13 -4.49 -9.99
C ASN A 78 7.37 -4.48 -8.65
N ALA A 79 7.04 -3.30 -8.12
CA ALA A 79 6.07 -3.18 -7.02
C ALA A 79 4.64 -3.31 -7.56
N ARG A 80 3.78 -4.07 -6.86
CA ARG A 80 2.36 -4.19 -7.20
C ARG A 80 1.55 -3.16 -6.43
N VAL A 81 0.61 -2.51 -7.12
CA VAL A 81 -0.29 -1.52 -6.51
C VAL A 81 -1.73 -1.95 -6.73
N HIS A 82 -2.50 -2.01 -5.66
CA HIS A 82 -3.94 -2.21 -5.69
C HIS A 82 -4.62 -0.97 -5.11
N VAL A 83 -5.61 -0.45 -5.82
CA VAL A 83 -6.45 0.66 -5.33
C VAL A 83 -7.85 0.10 -5.14
N LEU A 84 -8.31 0.14 -3.90
CA LEU A 84 -9.54 -0.49 -3.43
C LEU A 84 -10.56 0.59 -3.06
N SER A 85 -11.72 0.55 -3.70
CA SER A 85 -12.87 1.41 -3.38
C SER A 85 -13.78 0.73 -2.35
N PRO A 86 -14.74 1.46 -1.75
CA PRO A 86 -15.73 0.85 -0.88
C PRO A 86 -16.45 -0.31 -1.59
N GLY A 87 -16.74 -1.38 -0.84
CA GLY A 87 -17.33 -2.61 -1.39
C GLY A 87 -16.32 -3.59 -2.02
N THR A 88 -15.03 -3.32 -1.93
CA THR A 88 -13.96 -4.25 -2.33
C THR A 88 -13.24 -4.84 -1.13
N SER A 89 -12.52 -5.94 -1.34
CA SER A 89 -11.78 -6.65 -0.29
C SER A 89 -10.33 -6.92 -0.70
N PHE A 90 -9.49 -7.25 0.29
CA PHE A 90 -8.11 -7.68 0.07
C PHE A 90 -7.73 -8.74 1.10
N ASP A 91 -7.19 -9.86 0.61
CA ASP A 91 -6.70 -10.95 1.45
C ASP A 91 -5.22 -10.70 1.79
N LEU A 92 -4.91 -10.58 3.08
CA LEU A 92 -3.57 -10.27 3.56
C LEU A 92 -2.57 -11.42 3.39
N TYR A 93 -3.04 -12.65 3.23
CA TYR A 93 -2.19 -13.82 3.01
C TYR A 93 -1.90 -14.03 1.52
N SER A 94 -2.94 -14.08 0.69
CA SER A 94 -2.77 -14.27 -0.76
C SER A 94 -2.26 -13.01 -1.45
N ARG A 95 -2.38 -11.84 -0.79
CA ARG A 95 -2.05 -10.51 -1.32
C ARG A 95 -2.82 -10.18 -2.59
N LEU A 96 -4.09 -10.59 -2.66
CA LEU A 96 -4.95 -10.40 -3.81
C LEU A 96 -6.22 -9.60 -3.46
N PRO A 97 -6.65 -8.68 -4.34
CA PRO A 97 -7.92 -8.00 -4.19
C PRO A 97 -9.10 -8.91 -4.59
N GLY A 98 -10.24 -8.66 -3.98
CA GLY A 98 -11.52 -9.30 -4.25
C GLY A 98 -12.67 -8.30 -4.34
N LYS A 99 -13.85 -8.82 -4.69
CA LYS A 99 -15.12 -8.09 -4.63
C LYS A 99 -16.01 -8.76 -3.59
N LEU A 100 -16.80 -7.96 -2.89
CA LEU A 100 -17.86 -8.44 -1.99
C LEU A 100 -19.11 -8.87 -2.77
#